data_AF-A0A1J4XPS6-F1
#
_entry.id   AF-A0A1J4XPS6-F1
#
_cell.length_a   1.000
_cell.length_b   1.000
_cell.length_c   1.000
_cell.angle_alpha   90.00
_cell.angle_beta   90.00
_cell.angle_gamma   90.00
#
_symmetry.space_group_name_H-M   'P 1'
#
loop_
_entity.id
_entity.type
_entity.pdbx_description
1 polymer ?
#
loop_
_entity_poly.entity_id
_entity_poly.type
_entity_poly.pdbx_seq_one_letter_code
_entity_poly.pdbx_strand_id
1 'polypeptide(L)'
;MAEKSGSTKKSQQNNPDGKWNRRKFLQTGLLSSLALSLPLQAPAQIYGKKIVKPPRLKAGDTVGLINPAGATFHPDDVTQTEEILTALGLKSKRGKFILDKYGYLAGTDEHRAADINEFYADKSVNALLSIRGGWGCNRILPLLDYDTIKRNPKIIMGYSDITSLLVAIYAKTGVITFHGPVGTSTWNSYSTQYVRDILFDGKMATMVNPRNMVDNLIQTKDRILTITPGTAKGRLVGGNLSVLTAMLGSDFLPDWRET
;
A
#
# COMPACT_ATOMS: atom_id res chain seq x y z
N MET A 1 5.68 -36.68 72.86
CA MET A 1 6.18 -38.08 72.84
C MET A 1 4.95 -38.96 72.70
N ALA A 2 4.63 -39.67 71.61
CA ALA A 2 5.41 -40.12 70.46
C ALA A 2 4.58 -40.10 69.14
N GLU A 3 5.34 -39.99 68.04
CA GLU A 3 5.17 -40.06 66.57
C GLU A 3 3.85 -40.59 65.96
N LYS A 4 3.17 -39.86 65.03
CA LYS A 4 3.37 -39.72 63.55
C LYS A 4 3.44 -41.08 62.82
N SER A 5 2.77 -41.40 61.71
CA SER A 5 1.93 -40.68 60.74
C SER A 5 1.33 -41.67 59.72
N GLY A 6 0.07 -41.48 59.33
CA GLY A 6 -0.41 -41.51 57.93
C GLY A 6 -0.41 -42.80 57.09
N SER A 7 -1.56 -43.50 57.09
CA SER A 7 -2.16 -44.30 56.00
C SER A 7 -1.97 -43.66 54.60
N THR A 8 -1.82 -44.35 53.46
CA THR A 8 -2.84 -45.17 52.77
C THR A 8 -2.25 -45.82 51.48
N LYS A 9 -2.70 -47.03 51.15
CA LYS A 9 -2.45 -47.80 49.91
C LYS A 9 -2.87 -47.05 48.63
N LYS A 10 -2.12 -47.19 47.53
CA LYS A 10 -2.58 -46.90 46.15
C LYS A 10 -2.53 -48.15 45.28
N SER A 11 -3.64 -48.36 44.57
CA SER A 11 -3.96 -49.44 43.65
C SER A 11 -3.46 -49.17 42.22
N GLN A 12 -3.38 -50.27 41.48
CA GLN A 12 -2.98 -50.50 40.08
C GLN A 12 -3.50 -49.49 39.05
N GLN A 13 -2.66 -49.22 38.03
CA GLN A 13 -3.14 -48.92 36.68
C GLN A 13 -2.21 -49.56 35.65
N ASN A 14 -2.82 -50.38 34.79
CA ASN A 14 -2.21 -51.22 33.75
C ASN A 14 -1.69 -50.40 32.57
N ASN A 15 -0.54 -50.79 32.04
CA ASN A 15 -0.02 -50.40 30.74
C ASN A 15 0.06 -51.68 29.87
N PRO A 16 -0.64 -51.79 28.72
CA PRO A 16 -0.36 -52.85 27.76
C PRO A 16 0.21 -52.30 26.45
N ASP A 17 1.28 -52.97 26.01
CA ASP A 17 2.10 -52.70 24.85
C ASP A 17 1.34 -52.76 23.50
N GLY A 18 1.40 -51.67 22.74
CA GLY A 18 0.94 -51.60 21.34
C GLY A 18 2.11 -51.54 20.36
N LYS A 19 2.89 -52.62 20.22
CA LYS A 19 3.97 -52.70 19.20
C LYS A 19 3.36 -52.84 17.79
N TRP A 20 3.44 -51.78 17.01
CA TRP A 20 2.99 -51.75 15.61
C TRP A 20 3.97 -52.49 14.70
N ASN A 21 3.46 -53.48 13.95
CA ASN A 21 4.28 -54.39 13.15
C ASN A 21 4.30 -53.92 11.68
N ARG A 22 5.48 -53.59 11.14
CA ARG A 22 5.68 -53.03 9.78
C ARG A 22 5.00 -53.80 8.64
N ARG A 23 4.68 -55.09 8.84
CA ARG A 23 4.01 -55.95 7.85
C ARG A 23 2.48 -55.76 7.75
N LYS A 24 1.82 -55.16 8.75
CA LYS A 24 0.36 -54.88 8.69
C LYS A 24 0.00 -53.57 7.98
N PHE A 25 0.94 -52.65 7.78
CA PHE A 25 0.68 -51.38 7.09
C PHE A 25 0.51 -51.53 5.58
N LEU A 26 1.11 -52.56 4.98
CA LEU A 26 1.11 -52.77 3.54
C LEU A 26 -0.06 -53.65 3.04
N GLN A 27 -0.87 -54.23 3.94
CA GLN A 27 -2.02 -55.08 3.57
C GLN A 27 -3.38 -54.36 3.59
N THR A 28 -3.43 -53.08 3.97
CA THR A 28 -4.63 -52.22 3.81
C THR A 28 -4.56 -51.29 2.59
N GLY A 29 -3.61 -51.53 1.68
CA GLY A 29 -3.52 -50.82 0.41
C GLY A 29 -4.10 -51.66 -0.71
N LEU A 30 -5.37 -51.42 -1.07
CA LEU A 30 -6.00 -51.62 -2.39
C LEU A 30 -7.52 -51.73 -2.19
N LEU A 31 -8.24 -50.77 -2.76
CA LEU A 31 -9.71 -50.55 -2.90
C LEU A 31 -9.96 -49.08 -2.51
N SER A 32 -10.27 -48.13 -3.37
CA SER A 32 -10.82 -48.16 -4.72
C SER A 32 -10.57 -46.78 -5.36
N SER A 33 -9.83 -46.78 -6.46
CA SER A 33 -9.67 -45.68 -7.39
C SER A 33 -11.00 -45.35 -8.09
N LEU A 34 -11.65 -44.27 -7.66
CA LEU A 34 -12.59 -43.47 -8.46
C LEU A 34 -12.77 -42.11 -7.77
N ALA A 35 -11.65 -41.40 -7.56
CA ALA A 35 -11.72 -39.96 -7.36
C ALA A 35 -12.05 -39.37 -8.74
N LEU A 36 -13.34 -39.11 -8.97
CA LEU A 36 -13.78 -38.19 -10.01
C LEU A 36 -12.99 -36.90 -9.83
N SER A 37 -12.00 -36.71 -10.69
CA SER A 37 -11.33 -35.44 -10.92
C SER A 37 -12.33 -34.52 -11.63
N LEU A 38 -13.37 -34.13 -10.89
CA LEU A 38 -14.08 -32.91 -11.22
C LEU A 38 -13.08 -31.79 -11.03
N PRO A 39 -12.75 -31.00 -12.07
CA PRO A 39 -12.08 -29.76 -11.82
C PRO A 39 -13.01 -28.97 -10.91
N LEU A 40 -12.61 -28.76 -9.65
CA LEU A 40 -13.09 -27.65 -8.85
C LEU A 40 -12.59 -26.36 -9.53
N GLN A 41 -13.10 -26.08 -10.73
CA GLN A 41 -13.33 -24.71 -11.13
C GLN A 41 -14.51 -24.25 -10.27
N ALA A 42 -14.18 -23.94 -9.00
CA ALA A 42 -14.91 -22.89 -8.33
C ALA A 42 -14.90 -21.72 -9.34
N PRO A 43 -16.06 -21.20 -9.77
CA PRO A 43 -16.03 -19.96 -10.52
C PRO A 43 -15.18 -19.00 -9.71
N ALA A 44 -14.20 -18.37 -10.35
CA ALA A 44 -13.49 -17.25 -9.76
C ALA A 44 -14.56 -16.19 -9.50
N GLN A 45 -15.22 -16.31 -8.36
CA GLN A 45 -16.12 -15.32 -7.84
C GLN A 45 -15.22 -14.11 -7.69
N ILE A 46 -15.48 -13.09 -8.52
CA ILE A 46 -14.75 -11.83 -8.49
C ILE A 46 -15.13 -11.16 -7.18
N TYR A 47 -14.58 -11.67 -6.08
CA TYR A 47 -14.35 -10.90 -4.89
C TYR A 47 -13.35 -9.85 -5.36
N GLY A 48 -13.86 -8.66 -5.60
CA GLY A 48 -13.07 -7.54 -6.05
C GLY A 48 -13.69 -6.36 -5.38
N LYS A 49 -13.00 -5.81 -4.38
CA LYS A 49 -13.45 -4.61 -3.68
C LYS A 49 -13.94 -3.56 -4.68
N LYS A 50 -15.14 -3.01 -4.46
CA LYS A 50 -15.72 -1.98 -5.34
C LYS A 50 -14.74 -0.81 -5.46
N ILE A 51 -14.25 -0.58 -6.67
CA ILE A 51 -13.27 0.47 -6.95
C ILE A 51 -13.98 1.82 -6.97
N VAL A 52 -13.37 2.80 -6.31
CA VAL A 52 -13.82 4.20 -6.30
C VAL A 52 -12.72 5.04 -6.93
N LYS A 53 -13.01 5.67 -8.06
CA LYS A 53 -12.09 6.63 -8.69
C LYS A 53 -12.33 8.01 -8.08
N PRO A 54 -11.31 8.68 -7.53
CA PRO A 54 -11.49 10.05 -7.08
C PRO A 54 -11.74 10.98 -8.29
N PRO A 55 -12.35 12.16 -8.08
CA PRO A 55 -12.45 13.18 -9.12
C PRO A 55 -11.08 13.58 -9.66
N ARG A 56 -11.05 13.94 -10.95
CA ARG A 56 -9.84 14.49 -11.60
C ARG A 56 -9.55 15.90 -11.08
N LEU A 57 -8.27 16.27 -11.11
CA LEU A 57 -7.83 17.64 -10.86
C LEU A 57 -8.22 18.56 -12.01
N LYS A 58 -8.48 19.81 -11.66
CA LYS A 58 -8.75 20.92 -12.59
C LYS A 58 -8.15 22.21 -12.05
N ALA A 59 -7.92 23.17 -12.94
CA ALA A 59 -7.35 24.45 -12.54
C ALA A 59 -8.18 25.11 -11.44
N GLY A 60 -7.50 25.64 -10.41
CA GLY A 60 -8.11 26.25 -9.23
C GLY A 60 -8.48 25.28 -8.10
N ASP A 61 -8.38 23.96 -8.30
CA ASP A 61 -8.55 22.97 -7.22
C ASP A 61 -7.47 23.15 -6.14
N THR A 62 -7.83 22.82 -4.89
CA THR A 62 -6.93 22.93 -3.73
C THR A 62 -6.28 21.59 -3.41
N VAL A 63 -4.96 21.58 -3.27
CA VAL A 63 -4.19 20.43 -2.82
C VAL A 63 -3.75 20.63 -1.37
N GLY A 64 -4.17 19.71 -0.50
CA GLY A 64 -3.71 19.61 0.87
C GLY A 64 -2.29 19.05 0.91
N LEU A 65 -1.35 19.83 1.46
CA LEU A 65 0.03 19.42 1.64
C LEU A 65 0.20 18.72 2.98
N ILE A 66 0.62 17.46 2.95
CA ILE A 66 0.81 16.62 4.15
C ILE A 66 2.27 16.20 4.27
N ASN A 67 2.71 15.87 5.49
CA ASN A 67 4.06 15.33 5.71
C ASN A 67 3.99 14.07 6.58
N PRO A 68 3.57 12.92 6.02
CA PRO A 68 3.20 11.77 6.85
C PRO A 68 4.37 10.84 7.18
N ALA A 69 5.54 11.07 6.59
CA ALA A 69 6.73 10.22 6.74
C ALA A 69 7.82 10.95 7.54
N GLY A 70 8.96 11.21 6.91
CA GLY A 70 10.09 11.89 7.54
C GLY A 70 9.91 13.40 7.60
N ALA A 71 10.49 14.03 8.62
CA ALA A 71 10.48 15.47 8.83
C ALA A 71 11.01 16.25 7.62
N THR A 72 10.41 17.42 7.37
CA THR A 72 10.97 18.44 6.49
C THR A 72 11.92 19.31 7.30
N PHE A 73 13.21 19.26 6.96
CA PHE A 73 14.23 20.00 7.70
C PHE A 73 14.40 21.43 7.18
N HIS A 74 14.13 21.66 5.90
CA HIS A 74 14.16 22.97 5.27
C HIS A 74 12.72 23.41 4.95
N PRO A 75 12.17 24.42 5.65
CA PRO A 75 10.81 24.91 5.38
C PRO A 75 10.59 25.35 3.93
N ASP A 76 11.67 25.69 3.22
CA ASP A 76 11.66 26.03 1.80
C ASP A 76 11.15 24.88 0.91
N ASP A 77 11.32 23.62 1.32
CA ASP A 77 10.75 22.47 0.60
C ASP A 77 9.22 22.57 0.48
N VAL A 78 8.55 23.12 1.51
CA VAL A 78 7.11 23.36 1.49
C VAL A 78 6.79 24.49 0.52
N THR A 79 7.51 25.61 0.60
CA THR A 79 7.34 26.76 -0.29
C THR A 79 7.52 26.37 -1.77
N GLN A 80 8.59 25.65 -2.11
CA GLN A 80 8.83 25.14 -3.46
C GLN A 80 7.69 24.22 -3.92
N THR A 81 7.15 23.38 -3.03
CA THR A 81 5.99 22.54 -3.34
C THR A 81 4.75 23.38 -3.68
N GLU A 82 4.50 24.47 -2.97
CA GLU A 82 3.40 25.40 -3.27
C GLU A 82 3.60 26.12 -4.61
N GLU A 83 4.83 26.52 -4.93
CA GLU A 83 5.17 27.11 -6.22
C GLU A 83 4.96 26.13 -7.38
N ILE A 84 5.34 24.86 -7.20
CA ILE A 84 5.07 23.78 -8.17
C ILE A 84 3.56 23.63 -8.40
N LEU A 85 2.76 23.58 -7.32
CA LEU A 85 1.31 23.49 -7.44
C LEU A 85 0.70 24.72 -8.14
N THR A 86 1.21 25.91 -7.83
CA THR A 86 0.80 27.16 -8.48
C THR A 86 1.11 27.11 -9.99
N ALA A 87 2.30 26.65 -10.37
CA ALA A 87 2.68 26.46 -11.77
C ALA A 87 1.85 25.38 -12.49
N LEU A 88 1.29 24.40 -11.75
CA LEU A 88 0.32 23.45 -12.28
C LEU A 88 -1.08 24.03 -12.46
N GLY A 89 -1.33 25.25 -11.95
CA GLY A 89 -2.63 25.92 -11.95
C GLY A 89 -3.51 25.54 -10.76
N LEU A 90 -2.92 25.04 -9.68
CA LEU A 90 -3.60 24.58 -8.46
C LEU A 90 -3.36 25.53 -7.30
N LYS A 91 -4.19 25.43 -6.26
CA LYS A 91 -3.98 26.08 -4.97
C LYS A 91 -3.38 25.08 -3.99
N SER A 92 -2.68 25.55 -2.98
CA SER A 92 -2.19 24.74 -1.87
C SER A 92 -2.88 25.09 -0.55
N LYS A 93 -3.01 24.10 0.33
CA LYS A 93 -3.36 24.30 1.74
C LYS A 93 -2.40 23.47 2.59
N ARG A 94 -1.64 24.12 3.48
CA ARG A 94 -0.69 23.45 4.38
C ARG A 94 -1.43 22.68 5.47
N GLY A 95 -1.01 21.44 5.73
CA GLY A 95 -1.40 20.71 6.94
C GLY A 95 -0.97 21.49 8.18
N LYS A 96 -1.74 21.36 9.26
CA LYS A 96 -1.48 22.08 10.51
C LYS A 96 -0.11 21.73 11.07
N PHE A 97 0.31 20.47 10.92
CA PHE A 97 1.55 19.93 11.49
C PHE A 97 2.64 19.70 10.45
N ILE A 98 2.54 20.33 9.27
CA ILE A 98 3.41 20.03 8.12
C ILE A 98 4.92 20.24 8.38
N LEU A 99 5.26 21.14 9.32
CA LEU A 99 6.64 21.45 9.74
C LEU A 99 7.04 20.84 11.09
N ASP A 100 6.16 20.04 11.71
CA ASP A 100 6.44 19.39 12.98
C ASP A 100 7.58 18.38 12.86
N LYS A 101 8.24 18.13 14.01
CA LYS A 101 9.39 17.24 14.10
C LYS A 101 9.30 16.40 15.36
N TYR A 102 9.54 15.10 15.20
CA TYR A 102 9.69 14.14 16.29
C TYR A 102 10.84 13.18 15.93
N GLY A 103 12.06 13.57 16.30
CA GLY A 103 13.27 12.93 15.79
C GLY A 103 13.36 13.08 14.26
N TYR A 104 13.43 11.97 13.53
CA TYR A 104 13.42 11.99 12.06
C TYR A 104 12.01 12.05 11.45
N LEU A 105 10.94 11.91 12.25
CA LEU A 105 9.54 11.91 11.80
C LEU A 105 8.98 13.33 11.74
N ALA A 106 8.04 13.55 10.83
CA ALA A 106 7.34 14.83 10.64
C ALA A 106 6.25 15.07 11.71
N GLY A 107 6.62 14.99 12.99
CA GLY A 107 5.71 15.07 14.12
C GLY A 107 5.32 13.70 14.68
N THR A 108 4.46 13.71 15.69
CA THR A 108 3.95 12.47 16.31
C THR A 108 3.04 11.70 15.36
N ASP A 109 2.67 10.47 15.72
CA ASP A 109 1.80 9.63 14.89
C ASP A 109 0.41 10.29 14.75
N GLU A 110 -0.07 10.91 15.82
CA GLU A 110 -1.35 11.61 15.90
C GLU A 110 -1.34 12.87 15.03
N HIS A 111 -0.28 13.68 15.08
CA HIS A 111 -0.17 14.89 14.26
C HIS A 111 -0.16 14.56 12.76
N ARG A 112 0.63 13.55 12.37
CA ARG A 112 0.73 13.10 10.98
C ARG A 112 -0.58 12.50 10.46
N ALA A 113 -1.29 11.74 11.30
CA ALA A 113 -2.62 11.22 10.97
C ALA A 113 -3.68 12.33 10.91
N ALA A 114 -3.61 13.32 11.81
CA ALA A 114 -4.58 14.40 11.92
C ALA A 114 -4.64 15.24 10.63
N ASP A 115 -3.50 15.61 10.04
CA ASP A 115 -3.46 16.37 8.78
C ASP A 115 -4.16 15.60 7.63
N ILE A 116 -3.96 14.28 7.55
CA ILE A 116 -4.63 13.43 6.56
C ILE A 116 -6.13 13.40 6.79
N ASN A 117 -6.54 13.09 8.03
CA ASN A 117 -7.96 12.96 8.39
C ASN A 117 -8.71 14.29 8.18
N GLU A 118 -8.11 15.41 8.60
CA GLU A 118 -8.66 16.75 8.39
C GLU A 118 -8.86 17.04 6.90
N PHE A 119 -7.86 16.78 6.08
CA PHE A 119 -7.97 17.03 4.64
C PHE A 119 -8.90 16.09 3.92
N TYR A 120 -9.15 14.87 4.39
CA TYR A 120 -10.22 14.05 3.85
C TYR A 120 -11.61 14.57 4.25
N ALA A 121 -11.77 15.11 5.47
CA ALA A 121 -13.02 15.70 5.93
C ALA A 121 -13.34 17.06 5.26
N ASP A 122 -12.31 17.87 4.96
CA ASP A 122 -12.46 19.22 4.42
C ASP A 122 -12.90 19.22 2.95
N LYS A 123 -14.13 19.65 2.68
CA LYS A 123 -14.69 19.69 1.31
C LYS A 123 -14.01 20.69 0.38
N SER A 124 -13.24 21.64 0.90
CA SER A 124 -12.48 22.61 0.09
C SER A 124 -11.18 22.04 -0.48
N VAL A 125 -10.73 20.88 0.00
CA VAL A 125 -9.54 20.17 -0.48
C VAL A 125 -9.93 19.10 -1.51
N ASN A 126 -9.29 19.11 -2.66
CA ASN A 126 -9.58 18.22 -3.80
C ASN A 126 -8.60 17.04 -3.90
N ALA A 127 -7.35 17.25 -3.47
CA ALA A 127 -6.31 16.23 -3.50
C ALA A 127 -5.32 16.42 -2.34
N LEU A 128 -4.54 15.38 -2.04
CA LEU A 128 -3.47 15.41 -1.05
C LEU A 128 -2.14 15.09 -1.74
N LEU A 129 -1.09 15.84 -1.40
CA LEU A 129 0.28 15.62 -1.85
C LEU A 129 1.21 15.56 -0.64
N SER A 130 1.98 14.49 -0.54
CA SER A 130 3.04 14.41 0.47
C SER A 130 4.22 15.31 0.09
N ILE A 131 4.74 16.08 1.04
CA ILE A 131 5.97 16.88 0.85
C ILE A 131 7.14 15.97 0.51
N ARG A 132 7.33 14.90 1.26
CA ARG A 132 8.41 13.94 1.04
C ARG A 132 8.05 12.52 1.47
N GLY A 133 8.88 11.57 1.05
CA GLY A 133 8.91 10.21 1.62
C GLY A 133 9.73 10.17 2.92
N GLY A 134 10.21 8.98 3.29
CA GLY A 134 11.01 8.80 4.50
C GLY A 134 10.78 7.42 5.09
N TRP A 135 10.39 7.36 6.36
CA TRP A 135 9.92 6.15 7.02
C TRP A 135 8.91 6.55 8.08
N GLY A 136 7.94 5.68 8.38
CA GLY A 136 7.02 5.85 9.50
C GLY A 136 5.54 6.01 9.12
N CYS A 137 5.19 5.99 7.84
CA CYS A 137 3.78 5.99 7.41
C CYS A 137 3.01 4.75 7.90
N ASN A 138 3.66 3.58 8.01
CA ASN A 138 3.04 2.37 8.58
C ASN A 138 2.48 2.58 10.00
N ARG A 139 3.11 3.46 10.80
CA ARG A 139 2.71 3.70 12.18
C ARG A 139 1.35 4.40 12.31
N ILE A 140 0.99 5.20 11.30
CA ILE A 140 -0.21 6.03 11.35
C ILE A 140 -1.44 5.36 10.73
N LEU A 141 -1.27 4.20 10.08
CA LEU A 141 -2.37 3.49 9.42
C LEU A 141 -3.55 3.20 10.37
N PRO A 142 -3.34 2.74 11.62
CA PRO A 142 -4.46 2.51 12.55
C PRO A 142 -5.18 3.79 12.98
N LEU A 143 -4.59 4.97 12.77
CA LEU A 143 -5.11 6.26 13.19
C LEU A 143 -5.90 6.97 12.07
N LEU A 144 -5.95 6.39 10.86
CA LEU A 144 -6.69 6.98 9.74
C LEU A 144 -8.19 6.68 9.84
N ASP A 145 -9.02 7.69 9.60
CA ASP A 145 -10.48 7.54 9.49
C ASP A 145 -10.86 7.05 8.09
N TYR A 146 -10.78 5.73 7.90
CA TYR A 146 -11.07 5.09 6.62
C TYR A 146 -12.53 5.27 6.17
N ASP A 147 -13.49 5.48 7.08
CA ASP A 147 -14.88 5.73 6.72
C ASP A 147 -15.04 7.12 6.12
N THR A 148 -14.39 8.13 6.72
CA THR A 148 -14.34 9.48 6.16
C THR A 148 -13.59 9.51 4.84
N ILE A 149 -12.46 8.80 4.71
CA ILE A 149 -11.74 8.66 3.43
C ILE A 149 -12.65 8.06 2.35
N LYS A 150 -13.38 6.98 2.68
CA LYS A 150 -14.29 6.31 1.75
C LYS A 150 -15.46 7.20 1.31
N ARG A 151 -16.00 8.02 2.21
CA ARG A 151 -17.08 8.99 1.91
C ARG A 151 -16.60 10.20 1.13
N ASN A 152 -15.30 10.49 1.17
CA ASN A 152 -14.68 11.66 0.55
C ASN A 152 -13.52 11.24 -0.34
N PRO A 153 -13.76 10.47 -1.42
CA PRO A 153 -12.69 10.00 -2.28
C PRO A 153 -11.96 11.19 -2.93
N LYS A 154 -10.66 11.29 -2.67
CA LYS A 154 -9.77 12.33 -3.18
C LYS A 154 -8.51 11.69 -3.73
N ILE A 155 -7.86 12.36 -4.67
CA ILE A 155 -6.54 11.98 -5.12
C ILE A 155 -5.59 12.09 -3.91
N ILE A 156 -4.80 11.06 -3.67
CA ILE A 156 -3.61 11.11 -2.81
C ILE A 156 -2.43 10.63 -3.64
N MET A 157 -1.34 11.40 -3.62
CA MET A 157 -0.14 11.09 -4.40
C MET A 157 1.14 11.17 -3.56
N GLY A 158 2.02 10.20 -3.80
CA GLY A 158 3.41 10.20 -3.36
C GLY A 158 4.10 8.89 -3.74
N TYR A 159 5.37 8.71 -3.36
CA TYR A 159 6.11 7.48 -3.62
C TYR A 159 7.00 7.10 -2.42
N SER A 160 7.70 5.97 -2.52
CA SER A 160 8.57 5.47 -1.45
C SER A 160 7.74 5.07 -0.22
N ASP A 161 8.01 5.56 0.99
CA ASP A 161 7.26 5.24 2.23
C ASP A 161 5.74 5.49 2.12
N ILE A 162 5.35 6.47 1.30
CA ILE A 162 3.94 6.80 1.02
C ILE A 162 3.18 5.61 0.45
N THR A 163 3.88 4.63 -0.16
CA THR A 163 3.32 3.33 -0.60
C THR A 163 2.40 2.72 0.45
N SER A 164 2.78 2.78 1.73
CA SER A 164 1.96 2.23 2.82
C SER A 164 0.59 2.90 2.93
N LEU A 165 0.51 4.22 2.82
CA LEU A 165 -0.74 4.96 2.78
C LEU A 165 -1.53 4.61 1.53
N LEU A 166 -0.88 4.62 0.36
CA LEU A 166 -1.55 4.37 -0.93
C LEU A 166 -2.22 3.00 -0.94
N VAL A 167 -1.49 1.97 -0.51
CA VAL A 167 -1.96 0.59 -0.48
C VAL A 167 -3.00 0.39 0.62
N ALA A 168 -2.79 0.94 1.83
CA ALA A 168 -3.75 0.81 2.92
C ALA A 168 -5.09 1.51 2.63
N ILE A 169 -5.05 2.73 2.08
CA ILE A 169 -6.26 3.46 1.69
C ILE A 169 -7.02 2.65 0.64
N TYR A 170 -6.35 2.15 -0.40
CA TYR A 170 -6.98 1.30 -1.41
C TYR A 170 -7.58 0.03 -0.77
N ALA A 171 -6.78 -0.69 0.03
CA ALA A 171 -7.18 -1.93 0.66
C ALA A 171 -8.38 -1.75 1.61
N LYS A 172 -8.45 -0.65 2.36
CA LYS A 172 -9.54 -0.37 3.32
C LYS A 172 -10.77 0.27 2.68
N THR A 173 -10.63 1.07 1.63
CA THR A 173 -11.73 1.91 1.12
C THR A 173 -12.15 1.60 -0.33
N GLY A 174 -11.27 1.00 -1.13
CA GLY A 174 -11.45 0.81 -2.58
C GLY A 174 -11.13 2.07 -3.40
N VAL A 175 -10.75 3.18 -2.75
CA VAL A 175 -10.36 4.42 -3.43
C VAL A 175 -9.02 4.22 -4.14
N ILE A 176 -8.97 4.55 -5.43
CA ILE A 176 -7.71 4.53 -6.20
C ILE A 176 -6.78 5.63 -5.68
N THR A 177 -5.54 5.23 -5.43
CA THR A 177 -4.44 6.08 -4.98
C THR A 177 -3.33 6.11 -6.05
N PHE A 178 -2.41 7.08 -5.97
CA PHE A 178 -1.45 7.33 -7.06
C PHE A 178 -0.02 7.29 -6.56
N HIS A 179 0.77 6.34 -7.07
CA HIS A 179 2.20 6.29 -6.82
C HIS A 179 2.92 7.24 -7.80
N GLY A 180 3.38 8.39 -7.31
CA GLY A 180 3.88 9.50 -8.13
C GLY A 180 4.79 10.46 -7.35
N PRO A 181 5.25 11.57 -7.97
CA PRO A 181 6.18 12.49 -7.33
C PRO A 181 5.61 13.07 -6.02
N VAL A 182 6.48 13.19 -5.02
CA VAL A 182 6.27 14.01 -3.81
C VAL A 182 6.71 15.45 -4.05
N GLY A 183 6.41 16.37 -3.12
CA GLY A 183 6.83 17.78 -3.19
C GLY A 183 8.32 17.97 -3.50
N THR A 184 9.20 17.31 -2.75
CA THR A 184 10.67 17.38 -2.91
C THR A 184 11.23 16.56 -4.07
N SER A 185 10.39 16.09 -5.00
CA SER A 185 10.87 15.37 -6.18
C SER A 185 11.40 16.33 -7.23
N THR A 186 12.13 15.80 -8.21
CA THR A 186 12.33 16.52 -9.46
C THR A 186 11.02 16.58 -10.26
N TRP A 187 10.56 17.79 -10.56
CA TRP A 187 9.39 18.05 -11.40
C TRP A 187 9.81 18.49 -12.80
N ASN A 188 10.29 17.55 -13.61
CA ASN A 188 10.68 17.81 -15.00
C ASN A 188 9.50 17.57 -15.98
N SER A 189 9.72 17.82 -17.26
CA SER A 189 8.67 17.64 -18.29
C SER A 189 8.08 16.23 -18.31
N TYR A 190 8.89 15.20 -18.04
CA TYR A 190 8.42 13.81 -18.00
C TYR A 190 7.44 13.58 -16.84
N SER A 191 7.84 13.87 -15.60
CA SER A 191 6.98 13.65 -14.42
C SER A 191 5.73 14.53 -14.46
N THR A 192 5.89 15.78 -14.86
CA THR A 192 4.80 16.76 -14.96
C THR A 192 3.77 16.35 -16.02
N GLN A 193 4.23 15.82 -17.16
CA GLN A 193 3.32 15.36 -18.22
C GLN A 193 2.47 14.18 -17.74
N TYR A 194 3.06 13.18 -17.07
CA TYR A 194 2.29 12.05 -16.53
C TYR A 194 1.30 12.48 -15.45
N VAL A 195 1.68 13.43 -14.59
CA VAL A 195 0.75 14.00 -13.60
C VAL A 195 -0.44 14.68 -14.30
N ARG A 196 -0.20 15.49 -15.34
CA ARG A 196 -1.29 16.10 -16.12
C ARG A 196 -2.16 15.05 -16.81
N ASP A 197 -1.54 14.15 -17.55
CA ASP A 197 -2.26 13.15 -18.35
C ASP A 197 -3.13 12.25 -17.47
N ILE A 198 -2.62 11.79 -16.32
CA ILE A 198 -3.33 10.85 -15.46
C ILE A 198 -4.31 11.57 -14.53
N LEU A 199 -3.86 12.62 -13.83
CA LEU A 199 -4.64 13.23 -12.74
C LEU A 199 -5.61 14.31 -13.21
N PHE A 200 -5.32 15.00 -14.34
CA PHE A 200 -6.18 16.05 -14.88
C PHE A 200 -7.01 15.52 -16.04
N ASP A 201 -6.37 14.87 -17.02
CA ASP A 201 -7.03 14.49 -18.27
C ASP A 201 -7.62 13.07 -18.21
N GLY A 202 -7.18 12.25 -17.24
CA GLY A 202 -7.56 10.84 -17.11
C GLY A 202 -7.26 10.01 -18.36
N LYS A 203 -6.17 10.34 -19.05
CA LYS A 203 -5.64 9.59 -20.19
C LYS A 203 -5.06 8.26 -19.73
N MET A 204 -5.12 7.27 -20.62
CA MET A 204 -4.43 6.00 -20.42
C MET A 204 -2.93 6.20 -20.67
N ALA A 205 -2.12 6.01 -19.63
CA ALA A 205 -0.67 5.98 -19.75
C ALA A 205 -0.23 4.71 -20.48
N THR A 206 0.54 4.85 -21.56
CA THR A 206 1.19 3.73 -22.25
C THR A 206 2.69 3.83 -22.06
N MET A 207 3.27 2.85 -21.35
CA MET A 207 4.70 2.77 -21.15
C MET A 207 5.34 2.13 -22.39
N VAL A 208 6.17 2.88 -23.10
CA VAL A 208 6.95 2.41 -24.24
C VAL A 208 8.41 2.79 -24.06
N ASN A 209 9.31 2.11 -24.77
CA ASN A 209 10.70 2.54 -24.84
C ASN A 209 10.75 4.02 -25.27
N PRO A 210 11.47 4.88 -24.53
CA PRO A 210 11.62 6.27 -24.92
C PRO A 210 12.23 6.33 -26.32
N ARG A 211 11.68 7.23 -27.15
CA ARG A 211 12.16 7.47 -28.52
C ARG A 211 13.06 8.70 -28.60
N ASN A 212 13.38 9.32 -27.48
CA ASN A 212 14.18 10.53 -27.46
C ASN A 212 15.67 10.16 -27.55
N MET A 213 16.19 10.23 -28.78
CA MET A 213 17.55 9.89 -29.14
C MET A 213 18.40 11.15 -28.91
N VAL A 214 18.78 11.41 -27.66
CA VAL A 214 19.65 12.56 -27.37
C VAL A 214 21.06 12.23 -27.91
N ASP A 215 21.35 12.78 -29.09
CA ASP A 215 22.68 12.79 -29.74
C ASP A 215 23.32 11.41 -30.02
N ASN A 216 22.52 10.34 -29.99
CA ASN A 216 22.98 8.97 -30.22
C ASN A 216 22.21 8.32 -31.39
N LEU A 217 22.90 7.48 -32.18
CA LEU A 217 22.29 6.74 -33.28
C LEU A 217 21.27 5.69 -32.82
N ILE A 218 21.41 5.19 -31.57
CA ILE A 218 20.48 4.25 -30.93
C ILE A 218 20.07 4.75 -29.54
N GLN A 219 18.92 4.26 -29.04
CA GLN A 219 18.55 4.49 -27.64
C GLN A 219 19.42 3.63 -26.73
N THR A 220 20.10 4.25 -25.78
CA THR A 220 21.01 3.58 -24.83
C THR A 220 20.55 3.68 -23.38
N LYS A 221 19.59 4.56 -23.07
CA LYS A 221 19.02 4.77 -21.73
C LYS A 221 17.56 4.33 -21.66
N ASP A 222 17.11 3.97 -20.45
CA ASP A 222 15.71 3.69 -20.11
C ASP A 222 15.00 2.67 -21.03
N ARG A 223 15.75 1.68 -21.52
CA ARG A 223 15.20 0.60 -22.34
C ARG A 223 14.51 -0.44 -21.45
N ILE A 224 13.29 -0.77 -21.80
CA ILE A 224 12.54 -1.92 -21.30
C ILE A 224 13.26 -3.19 -21.75
N LEU A 225 13.58 -4.04 -20.78
CA LEU A 225 14.18 -5.36 -20.97
C LEU A 225 13.15 -6.45 -20.63
N THR A 226 12.95 -7.39 -21.54
CA THR A 226 12.13 -8.58 -21.27
C THR A 226 12.98 -9.63 -20.54
N ILE A 227 12.64 -9.89 -19.27
CA ILE A 227 13.25 -10.99 -18.48
C ILE A 227 12.57 -12.32 -18.80
N THR A 228 11.23 -12.34 -18.74
CA THR A 228 10.39 -13.50 -19.08
C THR A 228 9.32 -13.07 -20.08
N PRO A 229 9.20 -13.72 -21.25
CA PRO A 229 8.21 -13.35 -22.25
C PRO A 229 6.79 -13.76 -21.82
N GLY A 230 5.79 -12.97 -22.22
CA GLY A 230 4.39 -13.28 -21.98
C GLY A 230 3.49 -12.03 -22.07
N THR A 231 2.18 -12.25 -21.91
CA THR A 231 1.17 -11.18 -21.86
C THR A 231 0.32 -11.40 -20.62
N ALA A 232 0.07 -10.33 -19.86
CA ALA A 232 -0.78 -10.35 -18.67
C ALA A 232 -1.67 -9.11 -18.60
N LYS A 233 -2.79 -9.23 -17.90
CA LYS A 233 -3.70 -8.12 -17.59
C LYS A 233 -4.20 -8.29 -16.17
N GLY A 234 -4.10 -7.23 -15.38
CA GLY A 234 -4.52 -7.20 -13.98
C GLY A 234 -4.61 -5.76 -13.47
N ARG A 235 -4.94 -5.61 -12.20
CA ARG A 235 -4.89 -4.32 -11.51
C ARG A 235 -3.45 -4.03 -11.14
N LEU A 236 -3.07 -2.76 -11.27
CA LEU A 236 -1.75 -2.33 -10.85
C LEU A 236 -1.76 -2.08 -9.34
N VAL A 237 -1.02 -2.90 -8.60
CA VAL A 237 -0.73 -2.73 -7.18
C VAL A 237 0.77 -2.87 -6.98
N GLY A 238 1.34 -2.02 -6.15
CA GLY A 238 2.78 -2.01 -5.93
C GLY A 238 3.25 -0.73 -5.24
N GLY A 239 4.48 -0.35 -5.56
CA GLY A 239 5.17 0.81 -4.98
C GLY A 239 6.57 0.40 -4.51
N ASN A 240 6.99 0.89 -3.36
CA ASN A 240 8.26 0.51 -2.76
C ASN A 240 8.21 -0.91 -2.16
N LEU A 241 9.04 -1.82 -2.69
CA LEU A 241 9.05 -3.23 -2.28
C LEU A 241 9.40 -3.44 -0.80
N SER A 242 10.35 -2.68 -0.26
CA SER A 242 10.75 -2.79 1.16
C SER A 242 9.60 -2.38 2.09
N VAL A 243 8.84 -1.33 1.71
CA VAL A 243 7.66 -0.89 2.46
C VAL A 243 6.55 -1.93 2.39
N LEU A 244 6.26 -2.48 1.21
CA LEU A 244 5.27 -3.54 1.05
C LEU A 244 5.62 -4.78 1.88
N THR A 245 6.90 -5.16 1.88
CA THR A 245 7.39 -6.29 2.69
C THR A 245 7.20 -6.04 4.17
N ALA A 246 7.44 -4.80 4.64
CA ALA A 246 7.22 -4.41 6.03
C ALA A 246 5.74 -4.38 6.45
N MET A 247 4.80 -4.41 5.50
CA MET A 247 3.36 -4.48 5.77
C MET A 247 2.81 -5.90 5.80
N LEU A 248 3.60 -6.92 5.41
CA LEU A 248 3.13 -8.31 5.35
C LEU A 248 2.61 -8.78 6.72
N GLY A 249 1.48 -9.48 6.70
CA GLY A 249 0.80 -9.94 7.92
C GLY A 249 -0.12 -8.90 8.56
N SER A 250 -0.19 -7.67 8.04
CA SER A 250 -1.16 -6.67 8.49
C SER A 250 -2.45 -6.68 7.65
N ASP A 251 -3.54 -6.15 8.22
CA ASP A 251 -4.82 -5.97 7.53
C ASP A 251 -4.86 -4.73 6.61
N PHE A 252 -3.70 -4.16 6.28
CA PHE A 252 -3.56 -2.96 5.44
C PHE A 252 -3.10 -3.27 4.01
N LEU A 253 -2.93 -4.54 3.66
CA LEU A 253 -2.65 -4.98 2.31
C LEU A 253 -3.93 -5.47 1.60
N PRO A 254 -4.06 -5.27 0.28
CA PRO A 254 -5.14 -5.88 -0.49
C PRO A 254 -4.92 -7.39 -0.64
N ASP A 255 -5.97 -8.13 -0.99
CA ASP A 255 -5.80 -9.52 -1.42
C ASP A 255 -5.12 -9.54 -2.79
N TRP A 256 -3.93 -10.13 -2.84
CA TRP A 256 -3.11 -10.23 -4.05
C TRP A 256 -3.76 -11.04 -5.18
N ARG A 257 -4.74 -11.89 -4.88
CA ARG A 257 -5.50 -12.65 -5.89
C ARG A 257 -6.61 -11.82 -6.52
N GLU A 258 -7.03 -10.76 -5.84
CA GLU A 258 -8.03 -9.81 -6.33
C GLU A 258 -7.39 -8.63 -7.06
N THR A 259 -6.07 -8.59 -7.19
CA THR A 259 -5.33 -7.51 -7.87
C THR A 259 -4.74 -8.01 -9.17
#